data_AF-A0A9J6D6R1-F1
#
_entry.id   AF-A0A9J6D6R1-F1
#
_cell.length_a   1.000
_cell.length_b   1.000
_cell.length_c   1.000
_cell.angle_alpha   90.00
_cell.angle_beta   90.00
_cell.angle_gamma   90.00
#
_symmetry.space_group_name_H-M   'P 1'
#
loop_
_entity.id
_entity.type
_entity.pdbx_description
1 polymer ?
#
loop_
_entity_poly.entity_id
_entity_poly.type
_entity_poly.pdbx_seq_one_letter_code
_entity_poly.pdbx_strand_id
1 'polypeptide(L)'
;MRFLLYLRIGLFRKSASHPAKGGMKRFLVCERHFRESDILTSSKYVDSKTGIVVEAKLKIARLSSDAVPSVFPNCPAYLSAPAATSREAPAEKRMRLEAASLREAIANSLETHEEEETKHKFDTFQALLECLPQMKLSNFWSVISRPACIHFLNLALEDTPRVLLSITVLEDLTVKVHCQDVQLTTIDGIGAIPHKVNDIRCLTRLLDSVESLHRELSCKHEDKIEGLLKLAFSLLEDASNCELADVERLNAIRF
;
A
#
# COMPACT_ATOMS: atom_id res chain seq x y z
N MET A 1 13.40 -22.91 -65.91
CA MET A 1 14.72 -23.33 -65.39
C MET A 1 14.49 -24.10 -64.10
N ARG A 2 15.08 -25.30 -63.93
CA ARG A 2 14.96 -26.12 -62.70
C ARG A 2 16.19 -25.87 -61.84
N PHE A 3 16.03 -25.27 -60.67
CA PHE A 3 17.13 -25.13 -59.69
C PHE A 3 17.05 -26.28 -58.68
N LEU A 4 18.15 -27.03 -58.54
CA LEU A 4 18.32 -28.07 -57.52
C LEU A 4 19.07 -27.43 -56.35
N LEU A 5 18.44 -27.37 -55.17
CA LEU A 5 19.02 -26.78 -53.96
C LEU A 5 19.57 -27.88 -53.05
N TYR A 6 20.77 -27.64 -52.50
CA TYR A 6 21.47 -28.61 -51.65
C TYR A 6 20.88 -28.64 -50.25
N LEU A 7 20.55 -29.84 -49.76
CA LEU A 7 20.11 -30.07 -48.38
C LEU A 7 21.27 -30.56 -47.50
N ARG A 8 21.41 -30.02 -46.28
CA ARG A 8 22.31 -30.58 -45.25
C ARG A 8 21.62 -31.80 -44.61
N ILE A 9 22.31 -32.94 -44.61
CA ILE A 9 21.77 -34.31 -44.53
C ILE A 9 21.22 -34.74 -43.13
N GLY A 10 21.15 -33.85 -42.15
CA GLY A 10 20.76 -34.21 -40.77
C GLY A 10 19.31 -34.70 -40.59
N LEU A 11 18.33 -34.04 -41.23
CA LEU A 11 16.90 -34.29 -40.96
C LEU A 11 16.14 -35.08 -42.04
N PHE A 12 16.62 -35.12 -43.28
CA PHE A 12 15.84 -35.70 -44.40
C PHE A 12 15.76 -37.24 -44.39
N ARG A 13 16.65 -37.92 -43.66
CA ARG A 13 16.69 -39.39 -43.60
C ARG A 13 15.44 -40.02 -42.97
N LYS A 14 14.63 -39.27 -42.21
CA LYS A 14 13.39 -39.77 -41.61
C LYS A 14 12.17 -39.70 -42.55
N SER A 15 12.20 -38.90 -43.61
CA SER A 15 11.02 -38.60 -44.43
C SER A 15 10.99 -39.34 -45.77
N ALA A 16 12.11 -39.91 -46.22
CA ALA A 16 12.19 -40.65 -47.48
C ALA A 16 12.16 -42.16 -47.21
N SER A 17 11.05 -42.81 -47.54
CA SER A 17 10.80 -44.26 -47.39
C SER A 17 11.50 -45.10 -48.48
N HIS A 18 12.82 -44.97 -48.65
CA HIS A 18 13.59 -45.83 -49.55
C HIS A 18 14.77 -46.49 -48.83
N PRO A 19 14.87 -47.84 -48.83
CA PRO A 19 15.98 -48.54 -48.19
C PRO A 19 17.25 -48.39 -49.02
N ALA A 20 18.24 -47.66 -48.50
CA ALA A 20 19.52 -47.47 -49.17
C ALA A 20 20.59 -48.44 -48.66
N LYS A 21 20.94 -49.45 -49.48
CA LYS A 21 22.23 -50.15 -49.41
C LYS A 21 23.35 -49.17 -49.83
N GLY A 22 24.42 -49.14 -49.03
CA GLY A 22 25.80 -48.72 -49.36
C GLY A 22 26.01 -47.46 -50.21
N GLY A 23 26.51 -46.38 -49.57
CA GLY A 23 27.05 -45.19 -50.24
C GLY A 23 26.36 -43.89 -49.81
N MET A 24 27.14 -42.86 -49.45
CA MET A 24 26.67 -41.56 -49.00
C MET A 24 26.07 -40.76 -50.19
N LYS A 25 24.86 -41.11 -50.61
CA LYS A 25 24.16 -40.44 -51.72
C LYS A 25 23.72 -39.04 -51.29
N ARG A 26 24.07 -38.03 -52.08
CA ARG A 26 23.53 -36.67 -51.96
C ARG A 26 22.11 -36.68 -52.54
N PHE A 27 21.11 -36.45 -51.71
CA PHE A 27 19.74 -36.26 -52.16
C PHE A 27 19.55 -34.79 -52.51
N LEU A 28 19.17 -34.52 -53.77
CA LEU A 28 18.81 -33.19 -54.24
C LEU A 28 17.29 -33.11 -54.26
N VAL A 29 16.74 -32.07 -53.64
CA VAL A 29 15.30 -31.82 -53.57
C VAL A 29 15.04 -30.52 -54.34
N CYS A 30 14.01 -30.50 -55.19
CA CYS A 30 13.65 -29.29 -55.93
C CYS A 30 12.96 -28.27 -55.02
N GLU A 31 13.03 -26.98 -55.37
CA GLU A 31 12.46 -25.87 -54.59
C GLU A 31 10.96 -26.01 -54.29
N ARG A 32 10.21 -26.75 -55.12
CA ARG A 32 8.77 -27.01 -54.94
C ARG A 32 8.41 -27.79 -53.68
N HIS A 33 9.38 -28.42 -53.03
CA HIS A 33 9.17 -29.14 -51.78
C HIS A 33 9.33 -28.24 -50.55
N PHE A 34 9.72 -26.98 -50.74
CA PHE A 34 9.89 -25.97 -49.69
C PHE A 34 8.78 -24.93 -49.80
N ARG A 35 8.58 -24.20 -48.71
CA ARG A 35 7.68 -23.04 -48.70
C ARG A 35 8.40 -21.84 -49.31
N GLU A 36 7.65 -20.92 -49.88
CA GLU A 36 8.20 -19.66 -50.39
C GLU A 36 8.92 -18.86 -49.30
N SER A 37 8.45 -18.94 -48.04
CA SER A 37 9.10 -18.31 -46.87
C SER A 37 10.52 -18.83 -46.60
N ASP A 38 10.81 -20.05 -47.02
CA ASP A 38 12.10 -20.72 -46.78
C ASP A 38 13.08 -20.48 -47.94
N ILE A 39 12.60 -19.89 -49.04
CA ILE A 39 13.39 -19.57 -50.23
C ILE A 39 13.81 -18.10 -50.17
N LEU A 40 15.06 -17.86 -49.79
CA LEU A 40 15.67 -16.54 -49.76
C LEU A 40 16.04 -16.09 -51.18
N THR A 41 15.30 -15.10 -51.68
CA THR A 41 15.54 -14.47 -52.99
C THR A 41 16.19 -13.08 -52.85
N SER A 42 16.22 -12.52 -51.66
CA SER A 42 16.87 -11.24 -51.33
C SER A 42 17.70 -11.36 -50.04
N SER A 43 18.68 -10.47 -49.91
CA SER A 43 19.47 -10.29 -48.70
C SER A 43 19.24 -8.88 -48.18
N LYS A 44 19.02 -8.77 -46.86
CA LYS A 44 18.83 -7.49 -46.16
C LYS A 44 20.07 -7.20 -45.33
N TYR A 45 20.56 -5.97 -45.41
CA TYR A 45 21.62 -5.46 -44.56
C TYR A 45 21.10 -4.23 -43.82
N VAL A 46 21.27 -4.19 -42.51
CA VAL A 46 20.86 -3.05 -41.67
C VAL A 46 22.11 -2.27 -41.32
N ASP A 47 22.18 -1.01 -41.76
CA ASP A 47 23.26 -0.11 -41.36
C ASP A 47 23.07 0.29 -39.89
N SER A 48 24.02 -0.12 -39.04
CA SER A 48 23.97 0.05 -37.59
C SER A 48 23.98 1.52 -37.14
N LYS A 49 24.37 2.46 -38.00
CA LYS A 49 24.46 3.89 -37.66
C LYS A 49 23.22 4.68 -38.06
N THR A 50 22.59 4.32 -39.17
CA THR A 50 21.46 5.07 -39.75
C THR A 50 20.12 4.35 -39.57
N GLY A 51 20.14 3.05 -39.22
CA GLY A 51 18.94 2.22 -39.15
C GLY A 51 18.33 1.89 -40.50
N ILE A 52 18.95 2.31 -41.61
CA ILE A 52 18.45 2.08 -42.96
C ILE A 52 18.67 0.61 -43.33
N VAL A 53 17.58 -0.04 -43.77
CA VAL A 53 17.61 -1.40 -44.28
C VAL A 53 17.80 -1.36 -45.80
N VAL A 54 18.94 -1.86 -46.27
CA VAL A 54 19.23 -2.01 -47.70
C VAL A 54 18.92 -3.45 -48.10
N GLU A 55 18.04 -3.62 -49.10
CA GLU A 55 17.66 -4.93 -49.63
C GLU A 55 18.19 -5.11 -51.06
N ALA A 56 18.90 -6.21 -51.30
CA ALA A 56 19.44 -6.56 -52.61
C ALA A 56 18.95 -7.95 -53.06
N LYS A 57 18.53 -8.07 -54.32
CA LYS A 57 18.12 -9.37 -54.91
C LYS A 57 19.33 -10.28 -55.12
N LEU A 58 19.20 -11.54 -54.72
CA LEU A 58 20.23 -12.56 -54.90
C LEU A 58 20.23 -13.07 -56.35
N LYS A 59 21.43 -13.25 -56.92
CA LYS A 59 21.60 -13.87 -58.25
C LYS A 59 21.19 -15.34 -58.27
N ILE A 60 21.30 -16.02 -57.12
CA ILE A 60 20.94 -17.42 -56.93
C ILE A 60 20.14 -17.49 -55.63
N ALA A 61 18.90 -17.99 -55.71
CA ALA A 61 18.07 -18.23 -54.54
C ALA A 61 18.74 -19.26 -53.61
N ARG A 62 18.59 -19.06 -52.30
CA ARG A 62 19.14 -19.97 -51.28
C ARG A 62 18.04 -20.38 -50.32
N LEU A 63 18.21 -21.52 -49.66
CA LEU A 63 17.31 -21.90 -48.58
C LEU A 63 17.72 -21.21 -47.27
N SER A 64 16.75 -20.92 -46.40
CA SER A 64 17.03 -20.54 -45.02
C SER A 64 17.76 -21.65 -44.27
N SER A 65 18.50 -21.31 -43.21
CA SER A 65 19.29 -22.29 -42.44
C SER A 65 18.46 -23.43 -41.86
N ASP A 66 17.19 -23.14 -41.55
CA ASP A 66 16.25 -24.04 -40.91
C ASP A 66 15.21 -24.61 -41.89
N ALA A 67 15.39 -24.34 -43.20
CA ALA A 67 14.50 -24.84 -44.24
C ALA A 67 14.51 -26.38 -44.27
N VAL A 68 13.33 -26.95 -44.08
CA VAL A 68 13.09 -28.39 -44.26
C VAL A 68 12.04 -28.60 -45.35
N PRO A 69 12.18 -29.62 -46.22
CA PRO A 69 11.14 -29.94 -47.18
C PRO A 69 9.85 -30.28 -46.43
N SER A 70 8.81 -29.47 -46.63
CA SER A 70 7.52 -29.63 -45.95
C SER A 70 6.38 -29.91 -46.93
N VAL A 71 6.61 -29.78 -48.24
CA VAL A 71 5.59 -30.00 -49.27
C VAL A 71 5.86 -31.33 -49.98
N PHE A 72 5.08 -32.35 -49.64
CA PHE A 72 5.18 -33.69 -50.24
C PHE A 72 3.89 -34.03 -51.01
N PRO A 73 3.98 -34.51 -52.26
CA PRO A 73 2.80 -34.96 -53.00
C PRO A 73 2.12 -36.11 -52.25
N ASN A 74 0.79 -36.10 -52.19
CA ASN A 74 -0.05 -37.07 -51.46
C ASN A 74 0.08 -37.06 -49.93
N CYS A 75 0.71 -36.03 -49.33
CA CYS A 75 0.72 -35.86 -47.87
C CYS A 75 -0.44 -34.94 -47.44
N PRO A 76 -1.25 -35.32 -46.45
CA PRO A 76 -2.28 -34.45 -45.90
C PRO A 76 -1.73 -33.11 -45.41
N ALA A 77 -2.49 -32.03 -45.61
CA ALA A 77 -2.07 -30.66 -45.27
C ALA A 77 -1.67 -30.51 -43.79
N TYR A 78 -2.31 -31.25 -42.88
CA TYR A 78 -2.02 -31.22 -41.44
C TYR A 78 -0.65 -31.81 -41.06
N LEU A 79 -0.04 -32.63 -41.93
CA LEU A 79 1.32 -33.18 -41.75
C LEU A 79 2.39 -32.36 -42.51
N SER A 80 1.96 -31.49 -43.42
CA SER A 80 2.82 -30.64 -44.26
C SER A 80 3.00 -29.23 -43.66
N ALA A 81 2.39 -28.97 -42.50
CA ALA A 81 2.52 -27.74 -41.74
C ALA A 81 3.51 -27.90 -40.58
N PRO A 82 4.52 -27.02 -40.43
CA PRO A 82 5.23 -26.91 -39.17
C PRO A 82 4.19 -26.53 -38.12
N ALA A 83 4.23 -27.24 -36.99
CA ALA A 83 3.36 -26.95 -35.86
C ALA A 83 3.57 -25.49 -35.45
N ALA A 84 2.59 -24.63 -35.76
CA ALA A 84 2.69 -23.19 -35.59
C ALA A 84 2.59 -22.73 -34.13
N THR A 85 2.47 -23.66 -33.19
CA THR A 85 2.30 -23.36 -31.77
C THR A 85 3.40 -24.05 -30.98
N SER A 86 4.52 -23.33 -30.78
CA SER A 86 5.44 -23.66 -29.70
C SER A 86 4.65 -23.59 -28.39
N ARG A 87 4.60 -24.67 -27.62
CA ARG A 87 4.03 -24.65 -26.28
C ARG A 87 4.90 -23.75 -25.43
N GLU A 88 4.29 -22.73 -24.83
CA GLU A 88 4.94 -21.89 -23.82
C GLU A 88 5.62 -22.77 -22.77
N ALA A 89 6.86 -22.42 -22.41
CA ALA A 89 7.58 -23.19 -21.41
C ALA A 89 6.85 -23.09 -20.07
N PRO A 90 6.80 -24.17 -19.24
CA PRO A 90 6.14 -24.13 -17.95
C PRO A 90 6.60 -22.98 -17.04
N ALA A 91 7.87 -22.55 -17.16
CA ALA A 91 8.41 -21.42 -16.41
C ALA A 91 7.84 -20.08 -16.88
N GLU A 92 7.73 -19.86 -18.19
CA GLU A 92 7.14 -18.65 -18.77
C GLU A 92 5.67 -18.52 -18.38
N LYS A 93 4.92 -19.64 -18.45
CA LYS A 93 3.53 -19.69 -18.00
C LYS A 93 3.39 -19.31 -16.53
N ARG A 94 4.24 -19.85 -15.64
CA ARG A 94 4.23 -19.51 -14.21
C ARG A 94 4.53 -18.03 -13.98
N MET A 95 5.59 -17.52 -14.61
CA MET A 95 5.99 -16.11 -14.49
C MET A 95 4.87 -15.17 -14.95
N ARG A 96 4.16 -15.50 -16.04
CA ARG A 96 3.01 -14.70 -16.50
C ARG A 96 1.88 -14.69 -15.47
N LEU A 97 1.55 -15.84 -14.89
CA LEU A 97 0.48 -15.95 -13.88
C LEU A 97 0.83 -15.21 -12.60
N GLU A 98 2.06 -15.36 -12.10
CA GLU A 98 2.55 -14.63 -10.92
C GLU A 98 2.54 -13.12 -11.16
N ALA A 99 3.02 -12.67 -12.33
CA ALA A 99 3.00 -11.25 -12.68
C ALA A 99 1.57 -10.71 -12.87
N ALA A 100 0.61 -11.53 -13.32
CA ALA A 100 -0.79 -11.15 -13.40
C ALA A 100 -1.40 -11.00 -11.99
N SER A 101 -1.18 -11.99 -11.12
CA SER A 101 -1.66 -11.97 -9.74
C SER A 101 -1.08 -10.80 -8.93
N LEU A 102 0.22 -10.52 -9.09
CA LEU A 102 0.84 -9.36 -8.44
C LEU A 102 0.24 -8.04 -8.93
N ARG A 103 -0.01 -7.89 -10.23
CA ARG A 103 -0.64 -6.68 -10.78
C ARG A 103 -2.06 -6.48 -10.24
N GLU A 104 -2.84 -7.56 -10.16
CA GLU A 104 -4.18 -7.53 -9.59
C GLU A 104 -4.15 -7.15 -8.10
N ALA A 105 -3.25 -7.74 -7.32
CA ALA A 105 -3.10 -7.40 -5.90
C ALA A 105 -2.72 -5.92 -5.70
N ILE A 106 -1.82 -5.38 -6.53
CA ILE A 106 -1.45 -3.97 -6.49
C ILE A 106 -2.64 -3.08 -6.86
N ALA A 107 -3.38 -3.42 -7.91
CA ALA A 107 -4.55 -2.66 -8.34
C ALA A 107 -5.62 -2.61 -7.23
N ASN A 108 -5.96 -3.76 -6.65
CA ASN A 108 -6.93 -3.84 -5.56
C ASN A 108 -6.46 -3.07 -4.32
N SER A 109 -5.16 -3.11 -4.01
CA SER A 109 -4.60 -2.36 -2.88
C SER A 109 -4.68 -0.85 -3.10
N LEU A 110 -4.47 -0.37 -4.33
CA LEU A 110 -4.56 1.04 -4.67
C LEU A 110 -6.02 1.52 -4.61
N GLU A 111 -6.95 0.75 -5.18
CA GLU A 111 -8.39 1.03 -5.15
C GLU A 111 -8.89 1.10 -3.70
N THR A 112 -8.59 0.10 -2.88
CA THR A 112 -8.97 0.08 -1.46
C THR A 112 -8.39 1.27 -0.71
N HIS A 113 -7.14 1.65 -1.00
CA HIS A 113 -6.52 2.81 -0.37
C HIS A 113 -7.20 4.12 -0.77
N GLU A 114 -7.51 4.30 -2.05
CA GLU A 114 -8.20 5.50 -2.56
C GLU A 114 -9.62 5.61 -1.99
N GLU A 115 -10.37 4.50 -1.91
CA GLU A 115 -11.68 4.47 -1.25
C GLU A 115 -11.59 4.87 0.23
N GLU A 116 -10.57 4.40 0.95
CA GLU A 116 -10.40 4.75 2.36
C GLU A 116 -9.99 6.23 2.54
N GLU A 117 -9.14 6.75 1.66
CA GLU A 117 -8.72 8.15 1.72
C GLU A 117 -9.89 9.10 1.38
N THR A 118 -10.71 8.76 0.38
CA THR A 118 -11.90 9.55 0.02
C THR A 118 -12.99 9.55 1.09
N LYS A 119 -13.12 8.47 1.87
CA LYS A 119 -14.07 8.39 3.00
C LYS A 119 -13.62 9.20 4.21
N HIS A 120 -12.32 9.26 4.48
CA HIS A 120 -11.79 9.84 5.72
C HIS A 120 -11.26 11.26 5.57
N LYS A 121 -10.90 11.68 4.35
CA LYS A 121 -10.44 13.04 4.08
C LYS A 121 -11.59 13.96 3.74
N PHE A 122 -11.43 15.20 4.14
CA PHE A 122 -12.33 16.29 3.80
C PHE A 122 -11.52 17.56 3.54
N ASP A 123 -11.89 18.26 2.48
CA ASP A 123 -11.23 19.53 2.10
C ASP A 123 -12.05 20.76 2.50
N THR A 124 -13.30 20.56 2.93
CA THR A 124 -14.22 21.64 3.28
C THR A 124 -14.87 21.41 4.64
N PHE A 125 -15.25 22.50 5.30
CA PHE A 125 -15.97 22.46 6.57
C PHE A 125 -17.34 21.76 6.45
N GLN A 126 -18.01 21.92 5.31
CA GLN A 126 -19.27 21.24 5.03
C GLN A 126 -19.09 19.71 4.97
N ALA A 127 -18.04 19.23 4.32
CA ALA A 127 -17.73 17.80 4.29
C ALA A 127 -17.43 17.26 5.71
N LEU A 128 -16.73 18.03 6.55
CA LEU A 128 -16.55 17.68 7.96
C LEU A 128 -17.89 17.54 8.70
N LEU A 129 -18.83 18.46 8.50
CA LEU A 129 -20.16 18.41 9.11
C LEU A 129 -20.94 17.15 8.71
N GLU A 130 -20.82 16.71 7.46
CA GLU A 130 -21.46 15.47 6.96
C GLU A 130 -20.82 14.20 7.53
N CYS A 131 -19.53 14.27 7.87
CA CYS A 131 -18.80 13.17 8.49
C CYS A 131 -18.99 13.09 10.03
N LEU A 132 -19.34 14.19 10.71
CA LEU A 132 -19.52 14.23 12.18
C LEU A 132 -20.44 13.12 12.71
N PRO A 133 -21.62 12.83 12.13
CA PRO A 133 -22.52 11.79 12.65
C PRO A 133 -21.94 10.37 12.54
N GLN A 134 -20.96 10.18 11.66
CA GLN A 134 -20.29 8.88 11.46
C GLN A 134 -19.14 8.68 12.47
N MET A 135 -18.71 9.74 13.15
CA MET A 135 -17.67 9.67 14.17
C MET A 135 -18.19 9.00 15.44
N LYS A 136 -17.47 7.99 15.92
CA LYS A 136 -17.70 7.38 17.22
C LYS A 136 -17.00 8.24 18.28
N LEU A 137 -17.73 9.18 18.87
CA LEU A 137 -17.21 10.05 19.92
C LEU A 137 -17.51 9.47 21.31
N SER A 138 -16.58 9.65 22.23
CA SER A 138 -16.76 9.31 23.65
C SER A 138 -17.81 10.24 24.29
N ASN A 139 -18.53 9.74 25.30
CA ASN A 139 -19.44 10.55 26.12
C ASN A 139 -18.74 11.70 26.87
N PHE A 140 -17.40 11.69 26.86
CA PHE A 140 -16.56 12.76 27.38
C PHE A 140 -16.76 14.10 26.63
N TRP A 141 -17.15 14.04 25.35
CA TRP A 141 -17.27 15.21 24.49
C TRP A 141 -18.74 15.56 24.20
N SER A 142 -19.10 16.81 24.50
CA SER A 142 -20.32 17.46 24.04
C SER A 142 -20.03 18.24 22.75
N VAL A 143 -20.69 17.89 21.65
CA VAL A 143 -20.47 18.53 20.34
C VAL A 143 -21.52 19.60 20.07
N ILE A 144 -21.06 20.81 19.76
CA ILE A 144 -21.91 21.92 19.33
C ILE A 144 -21.48 22.35 17.93
N SER A 145 -22.36 22.13 16.96
CA SER A 145 -22.15 22.59 15.59
C SER A 145 -22.75 23.98 15.35
N ARG A 146 -21.95 24.88 14.78
CA ARG A 146 -22.35 26.22 14.32
C ARG A 146 -21.97 26.39 12.85
N PRO A 147 -22.56 27.34 12.12
CA PRO A 147 -22.27 27.53 10.70
C PRO A 147 -20.80 27.80 10.36
N ALA A 148 -20.02 28.41 11.26
CA ALA A 148 -18.63 28.79 11.02
C ALA A 148 -17.61 28.04 11.90
N CYS A 149 -18.07 27.17 12.81
CA CYS A 149 -17.20 26.41 13.69
C CYS A 149 -17.92 25.22 14.36
N ILE A 150 -17.15 24.20 14.73
CA ILE A 150 -17.61 23.08 15.55
C ILE A 150 -16.84 23.11 16.86
N HIS A 151 -17.55 22.98 17.98
CA HIS A 151 -16.96 22.89 19.31
C HIS A 151 -17.14 21.49 19.88
N PHE A 152 -16.06 20.90 20.37
CA PHE A 152 -16.05 19.70 21.21
C PHE A 152 -15.71 20.15 22.62
N LEU A 153 -16.64 19.98 23.55
CA LEU A 153 -16.53 20.54 24.91
C LEU A 153 -16.57 19.42 25.94
N ASN A 154 -15.72 19.51 26.96
CA ASN A 154 -15.87 18.76 28.20
C ASN A 154 -16.35 19.71 29.30
N LEU A 155 -17.46 19.37 29.94
CA LEU A 155 -18.13 20.21 30.93
C LEU A 155 -18.07 19.54 32.31
N ALA A 156 -17.58 20.26 33.32
CA ALA A 156 -17.77 19.92 34.71
C ALA A 156 -19.15 20.40 35.15
N LEU A 157 -20.05 19.48 35.45
CA LEU A 157 -21.41 19.75 35.92
C LEU A 157 -21.46 19.69 37.45
N GLU A 158 -20.87 20.69 38.10
CA GLU A 158 -21.02 20.95 39.54
C GLU A 158 -22.14 21.99 39.77
N ASP A 159 -22.13 22.71 40.90
CA ASP A 159 -23.10 23.77 41.23
C ASP A 159 -23.18 24.88 40.16
N THR A 160 -22.11 25.07 39.39
CA THR A 160 -22.08 25.94 38.20
C THR A 160 -21.33 25.22 37.07
N PRO A 161 -21.94 25.02 35.89
CA PRO A 161 -21.29 24.31 34.80
C PRO A 161 -20.07 25.10 34.30
N ARG A 162 -18.91 24.44 34.24
CA ARG A 162 -17.66 25.04 33.75
C ARG A 162 -17.09 24.22 32.61
N VAL A 163 -16.56 24.91 31.59
CA VAL A 163 -15.85 24.25 30.48
C VAL A 163 -14.43 23.91 30.97
N LEU A 164 -14.12 22.63 31.06
CA LEU A 164 -12.78 22.16 31.41
C LEU A 164 -11.87 22.12 30.18
N LEU A 165 -12.40 21.61 29.06
CA LEU A 165 -11.66 21.48 27.81
C LEU A 165 -12.55 21.88 26.65
N SER A 166 -11.96 22.55 25.66
CA SER A 166 -12.61 22.84 24.40
C SER A 166 -11.67 22.60 23.22
N ILE A 167 -12.15 21.86 22.22
CA ILE A 167 -11.53 21.78 20.91
C ILE A 167 -12.47 22.46 19.92
N THR A 168 -11.99 23.47 19.23
CA THR A 168 -12.76 24.22 18.24
C THR A 168 -12.15 24.00 16.88
N VAL A 169 -12.96 23.55 15.93
CA VAL A 169 -12.61 23.48 14.51
C VAL A 169 -13.32 24.63 13.80
N LEU A 170 -12.55 25.51 13.17
CA LEU A 170 -13.06 26.68 12.44
C LEU A 170 -13.41 26.31 10.99
N GLU A 171 -14.08 27.22 10.29
CA GLU A 171 -14.49 27.07 8.88
C GLU A 171 -13.29 26.81 7.93
N ASP A 172 -12.12 27.36 8.22
CA ASP A 172 -10.89 27.15 7.46
C ASP A 172 -10.15 25.83 7.81
N LEU A 173 -10.84 24.97 8.58
CA LEU A 173 -10.36 23.72 9.15
C LEU A 173 -9.24 23.88 10.19
N THR A 174 -9.05 25.10 10.69
CA THR A 174 -8.07 25.38 11.76
C THR A 174 -8.58 24.86 13.08
N VAL A 175 -7.70 24.17 13.82
CA VAL A 175 -8.05 23.58 15.12
C VAL A 175 -7.40 24.38 16.25
N LYS A 176 -8.21 24.68 17.27
CA LYS A 176 -7.78 25.33 18.51
C LYS A 176 -8.20 24.50 19.70
N VAL A 177 -7.24 24.13 20.54
CA VAL A 177 -7.48 23.40 21.79
C VAL A 177 -7.28 24.37 22.95
N HIS A 178 -8.23 24.42 23.87
CA HIS A 178 -8.12 25.17 25.11
C HIS A 178 -8.38 24.24 26.30
N CYS A 179 -7.60 24.44 27.36
CA CYS A 179 -7.85 23.89 28.68
C CYS A 179 -8.21 25.05 29.59
N GLN A 180 -9.46 25.06 30.07
CA GLN A 180 -10.08 26.20 30.74
C GLN A 180 -9.90 27.47 29.89
N ASP A 181 -9.14 28.45 30.38
CA ASP A 181 -8.89 29.73 29.72
C ASP A 181 -7.55 29.79 28.95
N VAL A 182 -6.79 28.69 28.92
CA VAL A 182 -5.46 28.64 28.30
C VAL A 182 -5.51 27.88 26.98
N GLN A 183 -5.10 28.53 25.88
CA GLN A 183 -4.91 27.88 24.59
C GLN A 183 -3.67 26.99 24.62
N LEU A 184 -3.83 25.71 24.33
CA LEU A 184 -2.74 24.77 24.21
C LEU A 184 -2.13 24.84 22.81
N THR A 185 -0.80 24.89 22.74
CA THR A 185 -0.04 24.78 21.49
C THR A 185 0.63 23.41 21.34
N THR A 186 0.89 22.75 22.47
CA THR A 186 1.50 21.42 22.56
C THR A 186 0.76 20.57 23.57
N ILE A 187 0.70 19.26 23.32
CA ILE A 187 0.12 18.26 24.22
C ILE A 187 1.19 17.19 24.46
N ASP A 188 1.49 16.92 25.73
CA ASP A 188 2.43 15.85 26.11
C ASP A 188 1.94 14.51 25.55
N GLY A 189 2.82 13.83 24.80
CA GLY A 189 2.52 12.56 24.11
C GLY A 189 2.14 12.68 22.62
N ILE A 190 1.57 13.82 22.19
CA ILE A 190 1.22 14.07 20.76
C ILE A 190 2.23 15.02 20.11
N GLY A 191 2.88 15.89 20.90
CA GLY A 191 3.75 16.95 20.38
C GLY A 191 2.95 18.21 20.02
N ALA A 192 3.17 18.74 18.81
CA ALA A 192 2.48 19.95 18.34
C ALA A 192 1.05 19.65 17.89
N ILE A 193 0.09 20.45 18.34
CA ILE A 193 -1.30 20.33 17.88
C ILE A 193 -1.35 20.68 16.38
N PRO A 194 -2.01 19.86 15.55
CA PRO A 194 -2.15 20.15 14.13
C PRO A 194 -2.90 21.48 13.95
N HIS A 195 -2.27 22.42 13.24
CA HIS A 195 -2.89 23.71 12.98
C HIS A 195 -4.14 23.57 12.10
N LYS A 196 -4.12 22.65 11.13
CA LYS A 196 -5.25 22.32 10.27
C LYS A 196 -5.51 20.83 10.25
N VAL A 197 -6.78 20.45 10.15
CA VAL A 197 -7.20 19.05 10.07
C VAL A 197 -8.06 18.82 8.85
N ASN A 198 -7.64 17.92 7.98
CA ASN A 198 -8.32 17.51 6.75
C ASN A 198 -8.60 16.00 6.71
N ASP A 199 -8.39 15.32 7.83
CA ASP A 199 -8.57 13.87 7.99
C ASP A 199 -9.28 13.62 9.30
N ILE A 200 -10.40 12.92 9.23
CA ILE A 200 -11.24 12.61 10.39
C ILE A 200 -10.50 11.74 11.39
N ARG A 201 -9.60 10.87 10.94
CA ARG A 201 -8.77 10.03 11.80
C ARG A 201 -7.81 10.87 12.63
N CYS A 202 -7.31 11.97 12.06
CA CYS A 202 -6.48 12.93 12.77
C CYS A 202 -7.28 13.66 13.86
N LEU A 203 -8.51 14.10 13.54
CA LEU A 203 -9.40 14.74 14.51
C LEU A 203 -9.76 13.80 15.67
N THR A 204 -10.14 12.55 15.37
CA THR A 204 -10.48 11.55 16.39
C THR A 204 -9.28 11.26 17.29
N ARG A 205 -8.09 11.04 16.72
CA ARG A 205 -6.87 10.83 17.51
C ARG A 205 -6.55 12.01 18.43
N LEU A 206 -6.76 13.25 17.95
CA LEU A 206 -6.56 14.45 18.77
C LEU A 206 -7.54 14.47 19.95
N LEU A 207 -8.83 14.20 19.70
CA LEU A 207 -9.86 14.14 20.74
C LEU A 207 -9.54 13.06 21.79
N ASP A 208 -9.20 11.85 21.35
CA ASP A 208 -8.86 10.72 22.23
C ASP A 208 -7.63 11.02 23.09
N SER A 209 -6.63 11.67 22.50
CA SER A 209 -5.39 11.98 23.20
C SER A 209 -5.58 13.11 24.21
N VAL A 210 -6.40 14.12 23.91
CA VAL A 210 -6.78 15.17 24.88
C VAL A 210 -7.59 14.56 26.03
N GLU A 211 -8.50 13.63 25.74
CA GLU A 211 -9.24 12.89 26.77
C GLU A 211 -8.31 12.02 27.64
N SER A 212 -7.33 11.35 27.04
CA SER A 212 -6.31 10.58 27.78
C SER A 212 -5.49 11.49 28.69
N LEU A 213 -5.02 12.63 28.18
CA LEU A 213 -4.28 13.60 28.97
C LEU A 213 -5.11 14.09 30.15
N HIS A 214 -6.39 14.40 29.94
CA HIS A 214 -7.27 14.83 31.02
C HIS A 214 -7.39 13.77 32.12
N ARG A 215 -7.59 12.50 31.76
CA ARG A 215 -7.66 11.39 32.72
C ARG A 215 -6.37 11.25 33.53
N GLU A 216 -5.21 11.37 32.88
CA GLU A 216 -3.93 11.32 33.57
C GLU A 216 -3.74 12.49 34.56
N LEU A 217 -4.15 13.70 34.17
CA LEU A 217 -4.06 14.87 35.05
C LEU A 217 -4.99 14.73 36.26
N SER A 218 -6.23 14.27 36.06
CA SER A 218 -7.18 14.07 37.15
C SER A 218 -6.69 13.01 38.14
N CYS A 219 -6.17 11.87 37.67
CA CYS A 219 -5.63 10.83 38.53
C CYS A 219 -4.41 11.30 39.34
N LYS A 220 -3.44 11.99 38.70
CA LYS A 220 -2.26 12.54 39.38
C LYS A 220 -2.64 13.61 40.42
N HIS A 221 -3.70 14.36 40.18
CA HIS A 221 -4.18 15.39 41.08
C HIS A 221 -4.87 14.79 42.31
N GLU A 222 -5.72 13.77 42.12
CA GLU A 222 -6.35 13.02 43.22
C GLU A 222 -5.31 12.35 44.12
N ASP A 223 -4.30 11.66 43.56
CA ASP A 223 -3.24 11.00 44.32
C ASP A 223 -2.46 12.00 45.20
N LYS A 224 -2.17 13.20 44.66
CA LYS A 224 -1.47 14.25 45.40
C LYS A 224 -2.32 14.81 46.53
N ILE A 225 -3.61 15.05 46.29
CA ILE A 225 -4.54 15.51 47.33
C ILE A 225 -4.69 14.45 48.41
N GLU A 226 -4.86 13.18 48.03
CA GLU A 226 -4.96 12.07 48.98
C GLU A 226 -3.69 11.97 49.84
N GLY A 227 -2.50 12.10 49.22
CA GLY A 227 -1.24 12.14 49.94
C GLY A 227 -1.13 13.31 50.92
N LEU A 228 -1.54 14.51 50.52
CA LEU A 228 -1.56 15.70 51.38
C LEU A 228 -2.56 15.56 52.53
N LEU A 229 -3.74 14.99 52.27
CA LEU A 229 -4.75 14.73 53.30
C LEU A 229 -4.24 13.70 54.31
N LYS A 230 -3.62 12.60 53.85
CA LYS A 230 -3.00 11.61 54.74
C LYS A 230 -1.92 12.22 55.61
N LEU A 231 -1.08 13.09 55.05
CA LEU A 231 -0.07 13.81 55.81
C LEU A 231 -0.71 14.74 56.85
N ALA A 232 -1.73 15.51 56.47
CA ALA A 232 -2.45 16.40 57.38
C ALA A 232 -3.12 15.63 58.53
N PHE A 233 -3.75 14.49 58.25
CA PHE A 233 -4.31 13.62 59.28
C PHE A 233 -3.24 13.06 60.22
N SER A 234 -2.10 12.61 59.70
CA SER A 234 -0.97 12.15 60.53
C SER A 234 -0.46 13.25 61.45
N LEU A 235 -0.29 14.48 60.94
CA LEU A 235 0.16 15.62 61.74
C LEU A 235 -0.87 16.03 62.81
N LEU A 236 -2.16 15.95 62.48
CA LEU A 236 -3.23 16.21 63.44
C LEU A 236 -3.31 15.12 64.51
N GLU A 237 -3.06 13.86 64.15
CA GLU A 237 -2.99 12.74 65.09
C GLU A 237 -1.79 12.91 66.04
N ASP A 238 -0.61 13.23 65.51
CA ASP A 238 0.60 13.54 66.30
C ASP A 238 0.38 14.74 67.23
N ALA A 239 -0.32 15.79 66.76
CA ALA A 239 -0.65 16.96 67.57
C ALA A 239 -1.74 16.66 68.62
N SER A 240 -2.70 15.79 68.33
CA SER A 240 -3.74 15.37 69.28
C SER A 240 -3.23 14.38 70.33
N ASN A 241 -2.20 13.60 69.98
CA ASN A 241 -1.47 12.74 70.92
C ASN A 241 -0.49 13.55 71.77
N CYS A 242 -0.34 14.85 71.52
CA CYS A 242 0.32 15.82 72.41
C CYS A 242 -0.67 16.40 73.44
N GLU A 243 -1.37 15.57 74.20
CA GLU A 243 -1.91 15.99 75.49
C GLU A 243 -1.44 15.05 76.61
N LEU A 244 -0.84 15.69 77.63
CA LEU A 244 -0.58 15.22 78.99
C LEU A 244 0.78 14.54 79.28
N ALA A 245 1.86 15.31 79.13
CA ALA A 245 2.94 15.31 80.12
C ALA A 245 2.53 16.06 81.43
N ASP A 246 1.22 16.13 81.74
CA ASP A 246 0.72 16.75 82.98
C ASP A 246 0.92 15.86 84.22
N VAL A 247 1.38 14.62 84.04
CA VAL A 247 1.77 13.75 85.16
C VAL A 247 3.09 14.19 85.79
N GLU A 248 3.95 14.94 85.08
CA GLU A 248 5.21 15.45 85.65
C GLU A 248 5.05 16.78 86.39
N ARG A 249 4.03 17.60 86.07
CA ARG A 249 3.75 18.85 86.79
C ARG A 249 3.14 18.64 88.18
N LEU A 250 2.32 17.60 88.37
CA LEU A 250 1.74 17.29 89.68
C LEU A 250 2.75 16.68 90.66
N ASN A 251 3.85 16.10 90.17
CA ASN A 251 4.95 15.62 91.01
C ASN A 251 5.97 16.73 91.37
N ALA A 252 5.94 17.87 90.70
CA ALA A 252 6.81 19.01 91.00
C ALA A 252 6.24 19.98 92.06
N ILE A 253 4.98 19.79 92.50
CA ILE A 253 4.29 20.65 93.49
C ILE A 253 4.16 19.94 94.86
N ARG A 254 4.60 18.68 94.98
CA ARG A 254 4.73 17.98 96.26
C ARG A 254 6.18 18.01 96.76
N PHE A 255 6.64 19.17 97.20
CA PHE A 255 7.74 19.33 98.15
C PHE A 255 7.46 20.50 99.09
#